data_AF-A0A1Y2ISC2-F1
#
_entry.id   AF-A0A1Y2ISC2-F1
#
_cell.length_a   1.000
_cell.length_b   1.000
_cell.length_c   1.000
_cell.angle_alpha   90.00
_cell.angle_beta   90.00
_cell.angle_gamma   90.00
#
_symmetry.space_group_name_H-M   'P 1'
#
loop_
_entity.id
_entity.type
_entity.pdbx_description
1 polymer ?
#
loop_
_entity_poly.entity_id
_entity_poly.type
_entity_poly.pdbx_seq_one_letter_code
_entity_poly.pdbx_strand_id
1 'polypeptide(L)'
;MHASPPGAPSANLISTIPPTRAPESLSAILPLDRQYLPTIYLSLYLPTSHLIERDVAVPPTTQAPVPPKPTRKPSIDPEAAQKLEKSLATRPDKHELIERNILKDDTVAPSLQAAKEKLQRAQLEDKLEHALQARPKPEELVKGGILKDADAPPA
;
A
#
# COMPACT_ATOMS: atom_id res chain seq x y z
N MET A 1 37.71 3.81 20.71
CA MET A 1 37.25 2.45 21.08
C MET A 1 36.38 1.93 19.94
N HIS A 2 36.98 1.11 19.06
CA HIS A 2 36.33 0.50 17.90
C HIS A 2 35.83 -0.88 18.33
N ALA A 3 34.52 -1.14 18.25
CA ALA A 3 33.95 -2.44 18.55
C ALA A 3 33.60 -3.16 17.24
N SER A 4 34.30 -4.26 16.98
CA SER A 4 34.09 -5.17 15.85
C SER A 4 32.92 -6.12 16.16
N PRO A 5 32.00 -6.40 15.22
CA PRO A 5 30.94 -7.38 15.44
C PRO A 5 31.49 -8.82 15.34
N PRO A 6 30.98 -9.78 16.15
CA PRO A 6 31.46 -11.16 16.18
C PRO A 6 30.94 -12.02 15.02
N GLY A 7 31.77 -13.00 14.64
CA GLY A 7 31.71 -13.78 13.41
C GLY A 7 30.62 -14.85 13.34
N ALA A 8 30.26 -15.18 12.09
CA ALA A 8 29.46 -16.32 11.73
C ALA A 8 30.33 -17.59 11.63
N PRO A 9 29.90 -18.75 12.16
CA PRO A 9 30.60 -20.01 11.92
C PRO A 9 30.21 -20.62 10.57
N SER A 10 31.19 -20.70 9.66
CA SER A 10 31.19 -21.62 8.52
C SER A 10 31.45 -23.04 9.02
N ALA A 11 30.62 -24.00 8.60
CA ALA A 11 30.92 -25.43 8.74
C ALA A 11 30.62 -26.15 7.42
N ASN A 12 31.68 -26.37 6.64
CA ASN A 12 31.72 -27.33 5.53
C ASN A 12 32.02 -28.71 6.10
N LEU A 13 31.14 -29.70 5.89
CA LEU A 13 31.48 -31.12 6.06
C LEU A 13 31.31 -31.86 4.73
N ILE A 14 32.39 -32.53 4.34
CA ILE A 14 32.58 -33.29 3.10
C ILE A 14 32.13 -34.75 3.29
N SER A 15 31.34 -35.23 2.32
CA SER A 15 31.20 -36.58 1.74
C SER A 15 31.63 -37.84 2.52
N THR A 16 30.72 -38.82 2.64
CA THR A 16 31.03 -40.25 2.48
C THR A 16 29.78 -40.99 2.00
N ILE A 17 29.77 -41.44 0.74
CA ILE A 17 28.75 -42.34 0.18
C ILE A 17 29.42 -43.68 -0.10
N PRO A 18 29.00 -44.80 0.52
CA PRO A 18 29.47 -46.13 0.15
C PRO A 18 28.75 -46.68 -1.11
N PRO A 19 29.37 -47.62 -1.84
CA PRO A 19 29.11 -47.87 -3.26
C PRO A 19 27.89 -48.75 -3.57
N THR A 20 27.38 -48.52 -4.78
CA THR A 20 26.43 -49.29 -5.60
C THR A 20 26.45 -50.80 -5.40
N ARG A 21 25.26 -51.39 -5.14
CA ARG A 21 24.91 -52.76 -5.55
C ARG A 21 23.61 -52.72 -6.36
N ALA A 22 23.71 -53.10 -7.62
CA ALA A 22 22.60 -53.49 -8.49
C ALA A 22 22.93 -54.91 -9.02
N PRO A 23 22.00 -55.61 -9.70
CA PRO A 23 20.61 -55.91 -9.36
C PRO A 23 20.38 -57.44 -9.35
N GLU A 24 19.48 -57.97 -8.51
CA GLU A 24 19.09 -59.39 -8.58
C GLU A 24 17.60 -59.55 -8.94
N SER A 25 17.40 -59.92 -10.21
CA SER A 25 16.39 -60.79 -10.83
C SER A 25 14.95 -60.90 -10.26
N LEU A 26 14.03 -60.30 -11.02
CA LEU A 26 12.78 -60.85 -11.59
C LEU A 26 12.21 -62.17 -11.03
N SER A 27 11.09 -62.08 -10.28
CA SER A 27 9.89 -62.90 -10.53
C SER A 27 8.76 -62.54 -9.57
N ALA A 28 7.74 -61.82 -10.03
CA ALA A 28 6.35 -61.98 -9.60
C ALA A 28 5.45 -61.07 -10.43
N ILE A 29 4.94 -61.64 -11.52
CA ILE A 29 3.80 -61.11 -12.26
C ILE A 29 2.58 -61.29 -11.35
N LEU A 30 1.98 -60.20 -10.88
CA LEU A 30 0.55 -60.17 -10.54
C LEU A 30 -0.09 -59.16 -11.50
N PRO A 31 -1.17 -59.54 -12.21
CA PRO A 31 -1.86 -58.64 -13.10
C PRO A 31 -2.63 -57.68 -12.21
N LEU A 32 -2.08 -56.49 -11.95
CA LEU A 32 -2.90 -55.40 -11.45
C LEU A 32 -3.83 -54.99 -12.58
N ASP A 33 -5.00 -55.60 -12.56
CA ASP A 33 -6.18 -55.11 -13.23
C ASP A 33 -6.29 -53.60 -12.98
N ARG A 34 -6.46 -52.85 -14.07
CA ARG A 34 -6.28 -51.40 -14.19
C ARG A 34 -7.34 -50.59 -13.44
N GLN A 35 -8.14 -51.24 -12.61
CA GLN A 35 -9.30 -50.68 -11.94
C GLN A 35 -9.03 -50.14 -10.54
N TYR A 36 -7.82 -50.32 -10.00
CA TYR A 36 -7.49 -49.81 -8.67
C TYR A 36 -6.33 -48.82 -8.73
N LEU A 37 -6.64 -47.57 -9.09
CA LEU A 37 -6.17 -46.35 -8.44
C LEU A 37 -6.73 -45.09 -9.15
N PRO A 38 -8.02 -44.76 -8.92
CA PRO A 38 -8.45 -43.36 -9.00
C PRO A 38 -8.99 -42.80 -7.69
N THR A 39 -9.09 -43.59 -6.60
CA THR A 39 -9.74 -43.11 -5.37
C THR A 39 -8.79 -42.39 -4.41
N ILE A 40 -7.50 -42.78 -4.38
CA ILE A 40 -6.54 -42.19 -3.43
C ILE A 40 -6.01 -40.83 -3.94
N TYR A 41 -6.03 -40.58 -5.25
CA TYR A 41 -5.50 -39.35 -5.83
C TYR A 41 -6.44 -38.13 -5.70
N LEU A 42 -7.74 -38.34 -5.41
CA LEU A 42 -8.70 -37.24 -5.31
C LEU A 42 -8.81 -36.59 -3.92
N SER A 43 -8.30 -37.19 -2.84
CA SER A 43 -8.42 -36.61 -1.49
C SER A 43 -7.30 -35.63 -1.10
N LEU A 44 -6.22 -35.56 -1.88
CA LEU A 44 -5.12 -34.61 -1.66
C LEU A 44 -5.11 -33.45 -2.66
N TYR A 45 -6.15 -33.31 -3.48
CA TYR A 45 -6.29 -32.17 -4.39
C TYR A 45 -7.16 -31.09 -3.74
N LEU A 46 -6.48 -30.08 -3.21
CA LEU A 46 -7.06 -28.84 -2.70
C LEU A 46 -8.00 -28.22 -3.77
N PRO A 47 -9.17 -27.67 -3.41
CA PRO A 47 -10.05 -27.03 -4.38
C PRO A 47 -9.38 -25.76 -4.93
N THR A 48 -9.05 -25.78 -6.22
CA THR A 48 -8.46 -24.65 -6.99
C THR A 48 -9.40 -23.45 -7.15
N SER A 49 -10.51 -23.40 -6.42
CA SER A 49 -11.59 -22.41 -6.55
C SER A 49 -11.14 -20.97 -6.24
N HIS A 50 -9.98 -20.77 -5.62
CA HIS A 50 -9.47 -19.44 -5.29
C HIS A 50 -8.57 -18.82 -6.39
N LEU A 51 -8.31 -19.54 -7.50
CA LEU A 51 -7.48 -19.06 -8.61
C LEU A 51 -8.29 -18.66 -9.85
N ILE A 52 -9.63 -18.63 -9.75
CA ILE A 52 -10.54 -18.16 -10.82
C ILE A 52 -10.98 -16.72 -10.55
N GLU A 53 -10.00 -15.85 -10.31
CA GLU A 53 -10.20 -14.39 -10.29
C GLU A 53 -9.21 -13.69 -11.23
N ARG A 54 -8.69 -14.46 -12.19
CA ARG A 54 -7.97 -14.00 -13.36
C ARG A 54 -8.67 -14.59 -14.57
N ASP A 55 -9.29 -13.74 -15.38
CA ASP A 55 -10.03 -14.09 -16.59
C ASP A 55 -9.19 -14.88 -17.61
N VAL A 56 -9.10 -16.20 -17.42
CA VAL A 56 -8.60 -17.14 -18.43
C VAL A 56 -9.65 -18.23 -18.62
N ALA A 57 -10.72 -17.86 -19.32
CA ALA A 57 -11.64 -18.83 -19.90
C ALA A 57 -11.12 -19.22 -21.29
N VAL A 58 -10.63 -20.46 -21.44
CA VAL A 58 -10.33 -21.07 -22.74
C VAL A 58 -11.45 -22.07 -23.05
N PRO A 59 -12.27 -21.88 -24.10
CA PRO A 59 -13.23 -22.89 -24.53
C PRO A 59 -12.51 -24.04 -25.26
N PRO A 60 -12.99 -25.30 -25.16
CA PRO A 60 -12.35 -26.41 -25.87
C PRO A 60 -12.76 -26.38 -27.35
N THR A 61 -11.84 -26.02 -28.24
CA THR A 61 -12.00 -26.30 -29.67
C THR A 61 -10.77 -27.06 -30.19
N THR A 62 -11.01 -28.28 -30.65
CA THR A 62 -10.08 -29.16 -31.36
C THR A 62 -9.55 -28.47 -32.62
N GLN A 63 -8.34 -27.93 -32.57
CA GLN A 63 -7.48 -27.70 -33.74
C GLN A 63 -6.00 -27.59 -33.33
N ALA A 64 -5.10 -28.12 -34.17
CA ALA A 64 -3.68 -28.37 -33.92
C ALA A 64 -2.88 -27.14 -33.42
N PRO A 65 -1.82 -27.32 -32.60
CA PRO A 65 -1.19 -26.22 -31.88
C PRO A 65 -0.18 -25.49 -32.78
N VAL A 66 -0.65 -24.47 -33.49
CA VAL A 66 0.23 -23.34 -33.85
C VAL A 66 0.36 -22.51 -32.57
N PRO A 67 1.58 -22.22 -32.05
CA PRO A 67 1.71 -21.37 -30.87
C PRO A 67 1.09 -20.01 -31.20
N PRO A 68 0.04 -19.56 -30.45
CA PRO A 68 -0.57 -18.27 -30.72
C PRO A 68 0.47 -17.19 -30.46
N LYS A 69 0.80 -16.40 -31.49
CA LYS A 69 1.57 -15.17 -31.29
C LYS A 69 0.77 -14.30 -30.31
N PRO A 70 1.36 -13.84 -29.19
CA PRO A 70 0.62 -13.11 -28.17
C PRO A 70 0.15 -11.78 -28.73
N THR A 71 -1.14 -11.66 -29.03
CA THR A 71 -1.80 -10.39 -29.32
C THR A 71 -2.12 -9.70 -28.01
N ARG A 72 -1.39 -8.62 -27.72
CA ARG A 72 -1.65 -7.76 -26.55
C ARG A 72 -2.97 -7.03 -26.77
N LYS A 73 -4.01 -7.41 -26.02
CA LYS A 73 -5.20 -6.56 -25.87
C LYS A 73 -4.75 -5.21 -25.29
N PRO A 74 -5.33 -4.07 -25.69
CA PRO A 74 -5.02 -2.79 -25.07
C PRO A 74 -5.31 -2.90 -23.57
N SER A 75 -4.34 -2.54 -22.74
CA SER A 75 -4.41 -2.68 -21.28
C SER A 75 -5.28 -1.63 -20.60
N ILE A 76 -5.92 -0.76 -21.37
CA ILE A 76 -6.68 0.39 -20.90
C ILE A 76 -8.11 0.27 -21.39
N ASP A 77 -9.03 0.36 -20.44
CA ASP A 77 -10.46 0.46 -20.70
C ASP A 77 -10.77 1.78 -21.43
N PRO A 78 -11.43 1.76 -22.61
CA PRO A 78 -11.76 2.96 -23.36
C PRO A 78 -12.62 3.96 -22.56
N GLU A 79 -13.47 3.50 -21.63
CA GLU A 79 -14.27 4.41 -20.79
C GLU A 79 -13.38 5.17 -19.80
N ALA A 80 -12.43 4.48 -19.19
CA ALA A 80 -11.46 5.07 -18.27
C ALA A 80 -10.60 6.15 -18.97
N ALA A 81 -10.22 5.91 -20.23
CA ALA A 81 -9.49 6.88 -21.05
C ALA A 81 -10.31 8.16 -21.28
N GLN A 82 -11.59 8.04 -21.64
CA GLN A 82 -12.46 9.19 -21.84
C GLN A 82 -12.71 9.98 -20.54
N LYS A 83 -12.87 9.29 -19.40
CA LYS A 83 -13.02 9.94 -18.09
C LYS A 83 -11.77 10.71 -17.68
N LEU A 84 -10.59 10.14 -17.91
CA LEU A 84 -9.32 10.80 -17.64
C LEU A 84 -9.17 12.07 -18.49
N GLU A 85 -9.44 11.99 -19.80
CA GLU A 85 -9.35 13.14 -20.71
C GLU A 85 -10.22 14.31 -20.25
N LYS A 86 -11.48 14.04 -19.88
CA LYS A 86 -12.38 15.05 -19.29
C LYS A 86 -11.82 15.67 -18.00
N SER A 87 -11.22 14.85 -17.14
CA SER A 87 -10.68 15.31 -15.85
C SER A 87 -9.41 16.15 -16.01
N LEU A 88 -8.61 15.86 -17.04
CA LEU A 88 -7.43 16.65 -17.38
C LEU A 88 -7.80 17.99 -18.01
N ALA A 89 -8.87 18.03 -18.82
CA ALA A 89 -9.37 19.28 -19.42
C ALA A 89 -9.87 20.28 -18.38
N THR A 90 -10.41 19.82 -17.25
CA THR A 90 -10.91 20.67 -16.15
C THR A 90 -9.98 20.70 -14.94
N ARG A 91 -8.69 20.40 -15.13
CA ARG A 91 -7.73 20.32 -14.02
C ARG A 91 -7.51 21.72 -13.41
N PRO A 92 -7.77 21.92 -12.11
CA PRO A 92 -7.51 23.20 -11.45
C PRO A 92 -6.02 23.51 -11.35
N ASP A 93 -5.69 24.80 -11.38
CA ASP A 93 -4.32 25.29 -11.17
C ASP A 93 -3.89 25.23 -9.70
N LYS A 94 -2.57 25.26 -9.47
CA LYS A 94 -1.98 25.26 -8.12
C LYS A 94 -2.55 26.40 -7.25
N HIS A 95 -2.66 27.59 -7.82
CA HIS A 95 -3.16 28.78 -7.11
C HIS A 95 -4.61 28.60 -6.65
N GLU A 96 -5.50 28.06 -7.49
CA GLU A 96 -6.89 27.80 -7.09
C GLU A 96 -6.98 26.82 -5.90
N LEU A 97 -6.11 25.80 -5.89
CA LEU A 97 -6.07 24.84 -4.77
C LEU A 97 -5.58 25.50 -3.47
N ILE A 98 -4.68 26.49 -3.56
CA ILE A 98 -4.21 27.27 -2.41
C ILE A 98 -5.32 28.18 -1.89
N GLU A 99 -6.00 28.91 -2.79
CA GLU A 99 -7.09 29.81 -2.42
C GLU A 99 -8.25 29.07 -1.76
N ARG A 100 -8.54 27.85 -2.23
CA ARG A 100 -9.54 26.96 -1.62
C ARG A 100 -9.03 26.24 -0.36
N ASN A 101 -7.82 26.54 0.12
CA ASN A 101 -7.17 25.93 1.28
C ASN A 101 -7.08 24.39 1.20
N ILE A 102 -6.99 23.84 -0.01
CA ILE A 102 -6.78 22.41 -0.28
C ILE A 102 -5.28 22.10 -0.26
N LEU A 103 -4.48 22.95 -0.92
CA LEU A 103 -3.02 22.86 -0.92
C LEU A 103 -2.45 23.97 -0.03
N LYS A 104 -1.43 23.65 0.76
CA LYS A 104 -0.70 24.66 1.55
C LYS A 104 0.26 25.44 0.65
N ASP A 105 0.31 26.77 0.80
CA ASP A 105 1.25 27.60 0.05
C ASP A 105 2.64 27.56 0.68
N ASP A 106 3.36 26.49 0.39
CA ASP A 106 4.60 26.16 1.05
C ASP A 106 5.73 25.84 0.07
N THR A 107 6.95 26.28 0.41
CA THR A 107 8.19 25.93 -0.31
C THR A 107 8.83 24.64 0.21
N VAL A 108 8.33 24.07 1.31
CA VAL A 108 8.83 22.84 1.90
C VAL A 108 8.38 21.59 1.14
N ALA A 109 9.22 20.56 1.16
CA ALA A 109 8.95 19.28 0.52
C ALA A 109 7.62 18.67 0.99
N PRO A 110 6.86 17.96 0.13
CA PRO A 110 5.56 17.38 0.47
C PRO A 110 5.59 16.48 1.71
N SER A 111 6.68 15.76 1.94
CA SER A 111 6.85 14.88 3.10
C SER A 111 6.97 15.62 4.44
N LEU A 112 7.32 16.91 4.44
CA LEU A 112 7.54 17.72 5.64
C LEU A 112 6.39 18.68 5.96
N GLN A 113 5.46 18.89 5.03
CA GLN A 113 4.35 19.84 5.18
C GLN A 113 3.51 19.55 6.43
N ALA A 114 3.17 18.28 6.66
CA ALA A 114 2.37 17.86 7.82
C ALA A 114 3.09 18.16 9.16
N ALA A 115 4.39 17.91 9.23
CA ALA A 115 5.18 18.18 10.43
C ALA A 115 5.30 19.69 10.70
N LYS A 116 5.50 20.49 9.64
CA LYS A 116 5.53 21.95 9.73
C LYS A 116 4.19 22.51 10.21
N GLU A 117 3.08 22.09 9.64
CA GLU A 117 1.74 22.58 10.02
C GLU A 117 1.44 22.25 11.49
N LYS A 118 1.79 21.04 11.95
CA LYS A 118 1.65 20.66 13.35
C LYS A 118 2.46 21.57 14.28
N LEU A 119 3.70 21.87 13.91
CA LEU A 119 4.54 22.78 14.70
C LEU A 119 3.99 24.21 14.70
N GLN A 120 3.60 24.73 13.54
CA GLN A 120 3.01 26.07 13.43
C GLN A 120 1.75 26.20 14.27
N ARG A 121 0.89 25.19 14.24
CA ARG A 121 -0.31 25.15 15.06
C ARG A 121 0.00 25.17 16.56
N ALA A 122 0.91 24.32 17.03
CA ALA A 122 1.32 24.30 18.44
C ALA A 122 1.88 25.66 18.88
N GLN A 123 2.75 26.27 18.07
CA GLN A 123 3.29 27.59 18.36
C GLN A 123 2.22 28.69 18.39
N LEU A 124 1.19 28.60 17.55
CA LEU A 124 0.06 29.53 17.57
C LEU A 124 -0.84 29.32 18.79
N GLU A 125 -1.07 28.07 19.18
CA GLU A 125 -1.82 27.72 20.39
C GLU A 125 -1.12 28.30 21.63
N ASP A 126 0.18 28.07 21.79
CA ASP A 126 0.97 28.61 22.91
C ASP A 126 0.94 30.16 22.96
N LYS A 127 1.11 30.80 21.79
CA LYS A 127 1.07 32.27 21.68
C LYS A 127 -0.32 32.82 22.03
N LEU A 128 -1.36 32.15 21.56
CA LEU A 128 -2.75 32.56 21.84
C LEU A 128 -3.05 32.40 23.33
N GLU A 129 -2.64 31.30 23.94
CA GLU A 129 -2.83 31.05 25.37
C GLU A 129 -2.20 32.17 26.21
N HIS A 130 -0.94 32.52 25.94
CA HIS A 130 -0.29 33.63 26.64
C HIS A 130 -1.02 34.97 26.43
N ALA A 131 -1.47 35.26 25.21
CA ALA A 131 -2.21 36.49 24.92
C ALA A 131 -3.57 36.55 25.65
N LEU A 132 -4.24 35.40 25.79
CA LEU A 132 -5.51 35.30 26.52
C LEU A 132 -5.32 35.43 28.04
N GLN A 133 -4.23 34.92 28.60
CA GLN A 133 -3.89 35.12 30.02
C GLN A 133 -3.68 36.61 30.35
N ALA A 134 -3.08 37.37 29.42
CA ALA A 134 -2.89 38.81 29.54
C ALA A 134 -4.08 39.64 29.02
N ARG A 135 -5.26 39.04 28.84
CA ARG A 135 -6.44 39.73 28.32
C ARG A 135 -6.87 40.85 29.28
N PRO A 136 -6.91 42.13 28.84
CA PRO A 136 -7.33 43.25 29.68
C PRO A 136 -8.77 43.10 30.12
N LYS A 137 -9.05 43.48 31.37
CA LYS A 137 -10.42 43.50 31.89
C LYS A 137 -11.21 44.68 31.29
N PRO A 138 -12.56 44.60 31.27
CA PRO A 138 -13.39 45.69 30.74
C PRO A 138 -13.10 47.05 31.37
N GLU A 139 -12.81 47.09 32.68
CA GLU A 139 -12.54 48.33 33.41
C GLU A 139 -11.23 48.99 32.95
N GLU A 140 -10.23 48.17 32.58
CA GLU A 140 -8.97 48.66 32.02
C GLU A 140 -9.17 49.27 30.63
N LEU A 141 -10.08 48.69 29.83
CA LEU A 141 -10.44 49.22 28.51
C LEU A 141 -11.23 50.54 28.62
N VAL A 142 -12.08 50.68 29.63
CA VAL A 142 -12.77 51.94 29.95
C VAL A 142 -11.76 53.02 30.33
N LYS A 143 -10.83 52.70 31.25
CA LYS A 143 -9.77 53.62 31.67
C LYS A 143 -8.88 54.04 30.49
N GLY A 144 -8.65 53.13 29.54
CA GLY A 144 -7.93 53.39 28.30
C GLY A 144 -8.72 54.19 27.25
N GLY A 145 -9.98 54.53 27.49
CA GLY A 145 -10.85 55.25 26.55
C GLY A 145 -11.28 54.43 25.34
N ILE A 146 -11.10 53.11 25.37
CA ILE A 146 -11.47 52.18 24.29
C ILE A 146 -12.94 51.74 24.43
N LEU A 147 -13.38 51.49 25.66
CA LEU A 147 -14.74 51.06 25.98
C LEU A 147 -15.50 52.19 26.71
N LYS A 148 -16.80 52.34 26.45
CA LYS A 148 -17.65 53.30 27.17
C LYS A 148 -18.25 52.64 28.42
N ASP A 149 -18.48 53.42 29.47
CA ASP A 149 -19.04 52.91 30.75
C ASP A 149 -20.40 52.22 30.57
N ALA A 150 -21.25 52.72 29.68
CA ALA A 150 -22.57 52.15 29.42
C ALA A 150 -22.54 50.79 28.69
N ASP A 151 -21.43 50.47 28.03
CA ASP A 151 -21.25 49.26 27.23
C ASP A 151 -20.44 48.17 27.98
N ALA A 152 -20.00 48.47 29.21
CA ALA A 152 -19.26 47.51 30.03
C ALA A 152 -20.21 46.44 30.62
N PRO A 153 -19.85 45.16 30.58
CA PRO A 153 -20.65 44.10 31.20
C PRO A 153 -20.74 44.32 32.72
N PRO A 154 -21.88 43.99 33.36
CA PRO A 154 -22.01 44.09 34.81
C PRO A 154 -21.03 43.16 35.51
N ALA A 155 -20.46 43.64 36.63
CA ALA A 155 -19.47 42.95 37.45
C ALA A 155 -20.01 41.66 38.11
#